data_AF-A0A165WSG8-F1
#
_entry.id   AF-A0A165WSG8-F1
#
_cell.length_a   1.000
_cell.length_b   1.000
_cell.length_c   1.000
_cell.angle_alpha   90.00
_cell.angle_beta   90.00
_cell.angle_gamma   90.00
#
_symmetry.space_group_name_H-M   'P 1'
#
loop_
_entity.id
_entity.type
_entity.pdbx_description
1 polymer ?
#
loop_
_entity_poly.entity_id
_entity_poly.type
_entity_poly.pdbx_seq_one_letter_code
_entity_poly.pdbx_strand_id
1 'polypeptide(L)'
;MAVTINDQVTTLGCFNPGSEIVTMREELFKKLSGVQLRPDDAVPMISANDNVDPTTGLIDALPLRIGGIQFYAKVHVVPKSPAPLIIGMPF
;
A
#
# COMPACT_ATOMS: atom_id res chain seq x y z
N MET A 1 -9.84 3.08 -9.14
CA MET A 1 -11.01 3.35 -8.27
C MET A 1 -10.60 4.32 -7.18
N ALA A 2 -11.49 5.16 -6.65
CA ALA A 2 -11.14 6.05 -5.54
C ALA A 2 -11.04 5.24 -4.24
N VAL A 3 -9.98 5.48 -3.46
CA VAL A 3 -9.73 4.86 -2.16
C VAL A 3 -9.35 5.94 -1.16
N THR A 4 -10.07 6.02 -0.04
CA THR A 4 -9.69 6.88 1.08
C THR A 4 -8.86 6.08 2.07
N ILE A 5 -7.68 6.57 2.40
CA ILE A 5 -6.69 5.95 3.27
C ILE A 5 -6.70 6.66 4.61
N ASN A 6 -6.94 5.90 5.68
CA ASN A 6 -6.96 6.36 7.06
C ASN A 6 -7.82 7.62 7.29
N ASP A 7 -8.91 7.77 6.51
CA ASP A 7 -9.78 8.95 6.51
C ASP A 7 -9.07 10.31 6.29
N GLN A 8 -7.84 10.29 5.79
CA GLN A 8 -7.00 11.48 5.63
C GLN A 8 -6.71 11.80 4.17
N VAL A 9 -6.42 10.80 3.35
CA VAL A 9 -5.99 11.01 1.96
C VAL A 9 -6.80 10.16 1.01
N THR A 10 -7.32 10.75 -0.06
CA THR A 10 -7.98 10.01 -1.15
C THR A 10 -7.06 9.91 -2.35
N THR A 11 -6.93 8.70 -2.90
CA THR A 11 -6.08 8.40 -4.06
C THR A 11 -6.78 7.47 -5.05
N LEU A 12 -6.11 7.15 -6.16
CA LEU A 12 -6.51 6.09 -7.07
C LEU A 12 -5.92 4.73 -6.63
N GLY A 13 -6.78 3.79 -6.27
CA GLY A 13 -6.43 2.39 -6.12
C GLY A 13 -6.46 1.64 -7.45
N CYS A 14 -5.45 0.81 -7.69
CA CYS A 14 -5.38 -0.18 -8.76
C CYS A 14 -5.61 -1.57 -8.17
N PHE A 15 -6.69 -2.25 -8.56
CA PHE A 15 -6.92 -3.64 -8.18
C PHE A 15 -6.06 -4.54 -9.07
N ASN A 16 -5.15 -5.30 -8.47
CA ASN A 16 -4.20 -6.13 -9.20
C ASN A 16 -4.12 -7.54 -8.58
N PRO A 17 -4.90 -8.51 -9.08
CA PRO A 17 -4.88 -9.88 -8.57
C PRO A 17 -3.53 -10.59 -8.80
N GLY A 18 -2.66 -10.06 -9.68
CA GLY A 18 -1.32 -10.58 -9.89
C GLY A 18 -0.27 -10.08 -8.89
N SER A 19 -0.64 -9.23 -7.94
CA SER A 19 0.24 -8.79 -6.86
C SER A 19 -0.11 -9.52 -5.57
N GLU A 20 0.88 -10.04 -4.86
CA GLU A 20 0.71 -10.81 -3.61
C GLU A 20 0.74 -9.94 -2.34
N ILE A 21 0.81 -8.61 -2.50
CA ILE A 21 0.81 -7.65 -1.40
C ILE A 21 0.04 -6.38 -1.78
N VAL A 22 -0.44 -5.66 -0.78
CA VAL A 22 -0.91 -4.28 -0.97
C VAL A 22 0.29 -3.35 -0.89
N THR A 23 0.49 -2.51 -1.90
CA THR A 23 1.59 -1.54 -1.90
C THR A 23 1.07 -0.12 -1.96
N MET A 24 1.72 0.76 -1.19
CA MET A 24 1.47 2.20 -1.19
C MET A 24 2.79 2.93 -1.46
N ARG A 25 2.78 3.94 -2.33
CA ARG A 25 3.99 4.73 -2.55
C ARG A 25 4.33 5.58 -1.32
N GLU A 26 5.62 5.78 -1.11
CA GLU A 26 6.15 6.56 0.01
C GLU A 26 5.62 8.00 0.02
N GLU A 27 5.41 8.65 -1.13
CA GLU A 27 4.84 10.00 -1.16
C GLU A 27 3.40 10.07 -0.60
N LEU A 28 2.68 8.95 -0.61
CA LEU A 28 1.34 8.84 -0.05
C LEU A 28 1.41 8.57 1.45
N PHE A 29 2.31 7.68 1.88
CA PHE A 29 2.60 7.44 3.29
C PHE A 29 2.98 8.73 4.03
N LYS A 30 3.84 9.57 3.44
CA LYS A 30 4.29 10.85 4.03
C LYS A 30 3.18 11.86 4.29
N LYS A 31 1.99 11.67 3.71
CA LYS A 31 0.81 12.52 3.95
C LYS A 31 -0.04 12.03 5.12
N LEU A 32 0.19 10.81 5.59
CA LEU A 32 -0.56 10.22 6.71
C LEU A 32 0.05 10.67 8.04
N SER A 33 -0.82 10.89 9.01
CA SER A 33 -0.46 11.16 10.40
C SER A 33 -1.05 10.09 11.31
N GLY A 34 -0.33 9.76 12.39
CA GLY A 34 -0.75 8.75 13.36
C GLY A 34 -0.64 7.30 12.87
N VAL A 35 0.11 7.05 11.78
CA VAL A 35 0.34 5.71 11.22
C VAL A 35 1.80 5.31 11.46
N GLN A 36 2.00 4.13 12.04
CA GLN A 36 3.33 3.58 12.28
C GLN A 36 3.78 2.71 11.10
N LEU A 37 4.94 3.03 10.53
CA LEU A 37 5.66 2.15 9.62
C LEU A 37 6.60 1.26 10.45
N ARG A 38 6.62 -0.04 10.16
CA ARG A 38 7.55 -1.02 10.74
C ARG A 38 8.61 -1.37 9.69
N PRO A 39 9.81 -0.75 9.74
CA PRO A 39 10.87 -1.02 8.74
C PRO A 39 11.44 -2.43 8.87
N ASP A 40 11.43 -3.00 10.08
CA ASP A 40 11.93 -4.35 10.35
C ASP A 40 11.08 -5.45 9.68
N ASP A 41 9.84 -5.13 9.32
CA ASP A 41 8.93 -6.01 8.57
C ASP A 41 9.01 -5.77 7.04
N ALA A 42 10.06 -5.10 6.57
CA ALA A 42 10.32 -4.98 5.14
C ALA A 42 10.52 -6.36 4.51
N VAL A 43 9.91 -6.57 3.33
CA VAL A 43 10.05 -7.81 2.57
C VAL A 43 10.68 -7.53 1.21
N PRO A 44 11.43 -8.48 0.62
CA PRO A 44 11.82 -8.41 -0.78
C PRO A 44 10.58 -8.41 -1.67
N MET A 45 10.51 -7.51 -2.64
CA MET A 45 9.44 -7.46 -3.62
C MET A 45 10.02 -7.61 -5.02
N ILE A 46 9.43 -8.49 -5.83
CA ILE A 46 9.72 -8.60 -7.25
C ILE A 46 8.83 -7.61 -8.00
N SER A 47 9.42 -6.60 -8.64
CA SER A 47 8.69 -5.66 -9.47
C SER A 47 8.44 -6.22 -10.87
N ALA A 48 7.55 -5.59 -11.63
CA ALA A 48 7.15 -6.04 -12.97
C ALA A 48 8.28 -6.08 -14.03
N ASN A 49 9.46 -5.54 -13.70
CA ASN A 49 10.68 -5.59 -14.53
C ASN A 49 11.71 -6.61 -13.99
N ASP A 50 11.27 -7.57 -13.17
CA ASP A 50 12.06 -8.62 -12.52
C ASP A 50 13.16 -8.14 -11.56
N ASN A 51 13.20 -6.84 -11.24
CA ASN A 51 14.07 -6.35 -10.17
C ASN A 51 13.53 -6.79 -8.81
N VAL A 52 14.46 -7.04 -7.89
CA VAL A 52 14.15 -7.35 -6.50
C VAL A 52 14.64 -6.20 -5.64
N ASP A 53 13.69 -5.45 -5.10
CA ASP A 53 13.96 -4.35 -4.18
C ASP A 53 13.14 -4.58 -2.90
N PRO A 54 13.70 -4.29 -1.71
CA PRO A 54 12.93 -4.38 -0.48
C PRO A 54 11.86 -3.29 -0.44
N THR A 55 10.72 -3.60 0.17
CA THR A 55 9.76 -2.57 0.61
C THR A 55 10.42 -1.67 1.66
N THR A 56 9.98 -0.43 1.80
CA THR A 56 10.43 0.49 2.86
C THR A 56 10.02 0.00 4.25
N GLY A 57 8.92 -0.73 4.35
CA GLY A 57 8.41 -1.31 5.59
C GLY A 57 6.93 -1.66 5.48
N LEU A 58 6.35 -2.12 6.58
CA LEU A 58 4.96 -2.56 6.66
C LEU A 58 4.14 -1.66 7.58
N ILE A 59 2.91 -1.36 7.17
CA ILE A 59 1.84 -0.87 8.03
C ILE A 59 0.86 -2.03 8.21
N ASP A 60 0.65 -2.48 9.45
CA ASP A 60 -0.03 -3.76 9.71
C ASP A 60 -1.54 -3.75 9.46
N ALA A 61 -2.20 -2.64 9.80
CA ALA A 61 -3.65 -2.52 9.79
C ALA A 61 -4.05 -1.10 9.40
N LEU A 62 -3.88 -0.77 8.12
CA LEU A 62 -4.26 0.53 7.59
C LEU A 62 -5.74 0.52 7.16
N PRO A 63 -6.59 1.44 7.66
CA PRO A 63 -7.96 1.59 7.19
C PRO A 63 -7.96 2.09 5.74
N LEU A 64 -8.69 1.39 4.89
CA LEU A 64 -8.89 1.73 3.49
C LEU A 64 -10.39 1.69 3.20
N ARG A 65 -10.91 2.73 2.55
CA ARG A 65 -12.34 2.90 2.28
C ARG A 65 -12.58 2.97 0.78
N ILE A 66 -13.40 2.05 0.27
CA ILE A 66 -13.78 1.95 -1.14
C ILE A 66 -15.30 1.81 -1.24
N GLY A 67 -15.95 2.70 -1.99
CA GLY A 67 -17.41 2.63 -2.17
C GLY A 67 -18.20 2.69 -0.85
N GLY A 68 -17.67 3.37 0.17
CA GLY A 68 -18.28 3.45 1.50
C GLY A 68 -17.99 2.28 2.45
N ILE A 69 -17.39 1.19 1.94
CA ILE A 69 -16.97 0.05 2.75
C ILE A 69 -15.55 0.30 3.25
N GLN A 70 -15.36 0.17 4.57
CA GLN A 70 -14.04 0.22 5.19
C GLN A 70 -13.52 -1.19 5.44
N PHE A 71 -12.25 -1.40 5.14
CA PHE A 71 -11.53 -2.62 5.44
C PHE A 71 -10.13 -2.27 5.97
N TYR A 72 -9.44 -3.24 6.55
CA TYR A 72 -8.10 -3.08 7.10
C TYR A 72 -7.13 -3.94 6.31
N ALA A 73 -5.99 -3.35 5.94
CA ALA A 73 -4.99 -4.02 5.13
C ALA A 73 -3.60 -3.94 5.74
N LYS A 74 -2.81 -4.99 5.51
CA LYS A 74 -1.36 -4.94 5.57
C LYS A 74 -0.85 -4.22 4.33
N VAL A 75 -0.25 -3.05 4.51
CA VAL A 75 0.19 -2.20 3.40
C VAL A 75 1.70 -2.03 3.46
N HIS A 76 2.38 -2.54 2.45
CA HIS A 76 3.80 -2.31 2.28
C HIS A 76 4.05 -0.95 1.64
N VAL A 77 4.89 -0.14 2.27
CA VAL A 77 5.34 1.12 1.68
C VAL A 77 6.48 0.84 0.72
N VAL A 78 6.43 1.41 -0.48
CA VAL A 78 7.47 1.25 -1.50
C VAL A 78 7.95 2.62 -2.00
N PRO A 79 9.25 2.78 -2.34
CA PRO A 79 9.77 4.07 -2.83
C PRO A 79 9.11 4.50 -4.15
N LYS A 80 8.77 3.54 -5.01
CA LYS A 80 8.15 3.77 -6.32
C LYS A 80 7.25 2.60 -6.70
N SER A 81 6.15 2.90 -7.39
CA SER A 81 5.21 1.91 -7.94
C SER A 81 4.48 2.49 -9.16
N PRO A 82 4.01 1.70 -10.14
CA PRO A 82 3.25 2.23 -11.28
C PRO A 82 1.94 2.91 -10.87
N ALA A 83 1.33 2.51 -9.75
CA ALA A 83 0.13 3.15 -9.18
C ALA A 83 0.44 3.70 -7.77
N PRO A 84 -0.31 4.71 -7.28
CA PRO A 84 -0.09 5.24 -5.93
C PRO A 84 -0.50 4.26 -4.82
N LEU A 85 -1.50 3.42 -5.10
CA LEU A 85 -1.92 2.29 -4.26
C LEU A 85 -2.25 1.10 -5.17
N ILE A 86 -1.60 -0.04 -4.95
CA ILE A 86 -1.95 -1.33 -5.57
C ILE A 86 -2.61 -2.20 -4.51
N ILE A 87 -3.80 -2.70 -4.82
CA ILE A 87 -4.57 -3.63 -3.99
C ILE A 87 -4.31 -5.02 -4.56
N GLY A 88 -3.32 -5.71 -4.00
CA GLY A 88 -2.97 -7.09 -4.31
C GLY A 88 -3.64 -8.08 -3.35
N MET A 89 -3.50 -9.38 -3.63
CA MET A 89 -3.91 -10.48 -2.76
C MET A 89 -3.06 -10.51 -1.47
N PRO A 90 -3.49 -11.18 -0.38
CA PRO A 90 -4.83 -11.70 -0.14
C PRO A 90 -5.71 -10.60 0.47
N PHE A 91 -5.96 -9.52 -0.28
CA PHE A 91 -7.00 -8.56 0.10
C PHE A 91 -8.31 -9.26 0.47
#